data_AF-A0A511QH81-F1
#
_entry.id   AF-A0A511QH81-F1
#
_cell.length_a   1.000
_cell.length_b   1.000
_cell.length_c   1.000
_cell.angle_alpha   90.00
_cell.angle_beta   90.00
_cell.angle_gamma   90.00
#
_symmetry.space_group_name_H-M   'P 1'
#
loop_
_entity.id
_entity.type
_entity.pdbx_description
1 polymer ?
#
loop_
_entity_poly.entity_id
_entity_poly.type
_entity_poly.pdbx_seq_one_letter_code
_entity_poly.pdbx_strand_id
1 'polypeptide(L)'
;MTINQLLISLEQYHLEVLIYLAAIPLISLFYNLLNKPVQRIKAPHKYVYSLLIYAAAIPGAIGFVLTAYTLFFTRTSLLNVNYTFYFLTIISMIVSLLIISKDTNLRYIPGFGRIIGLFLMLALSMFCALMLMKVNLFVGFMASFEYVVVAIIAIFILIKLSIRKITGK
;
A
#
# COMPACT_ATOMS: atom_id res chain seq x y z
N MET A 1 0.94 0.51 23.09
CA MET A 1 2.01 1.21 22.33
C MET A 1 1.35 2.03 21.23
N THR A 2 1.71 3.30 21.11
CA THR A 2 1.33 4.11 19.93
C THR A 2 2.25 3.77 18.75
N ILE A 3 1.83 4.08 17.51
CA ILE A 3 2.65 3.87 16.29
C ILE A 3 4.02 4.55 16.43
N ASN A 4 4.06 5.73 17.06
CA ASN A 4 5.30 6.45 17.33
C ASN A 4 6.23 5.69 18.28
N GLN A 5 5.70 5.08 19.34
CA GLN A 5 6.51 4.27 20.27
C GLN A 5 7.07 3.02 19.59
N LEU A 6 6.32 2.43 18.65
CA LEU A 6 6.78 1.31 17.83
C LEU A 6 7.94 1.72 16.92
N LEU A 7 7.82 2.88 16.25
CA LEU A 7 8.88 3.42 15.39
C LEU A 7 10.15 3.77 16.18
N ILE A 8 10.01 4.39 17.36
CA ILE A 8 11.15 4.68 18.25
C ILE A 8 11.85 3.38 18.69
N SER A 9 11.09 2.31 18.94
CA SER A 9 11.67 1.00 19.29
C SER A 9 12.36 0.33 18.09
N LEU A 10 11.93 0.64 16.87
CA LEU A 10 12.55 0.18 15.62
C LEU A 10 13.77 1.01 15.22
N GLU A 11 13.87 2.26 15.69
CA GLU A 11 15.04 3.12 15.46
C GLU A 11 16.32 2.56 16.06
N GLN A 12 16.23 1.77 17.14
CA GLN A 12 17.41 1.09 17.68
C GLN A 12 18.05 0.12 16.66
N TYR A 13 17.25 -0.37 15.70
CA TYR A 13 17.68 -1.29 14.65
C TYR A 13 17.83 -0.61 13.28
N HIS A 14 18.09 0.70 13.27
CA HIS A 14 18.16 1.49 12.04
C HIS A 14 19.18 0.92 11.03
N LEU A 15 20.33 0.44 11.51
CA LEU A 15 21.37 -0.13 10.66
C LEU A 15 20.94 -1.46 10.04
N GLU A 16 20.33 -2.38 10.79
CA GLU A 16 19.87 -3.65 10.20
C GLU A 16 18.77 -3.43 9.17
N VAL A 17 17.87 -2.49 9.42
CA VAL A 17 16.80 -2.14 8.48
C VAL A 17 17.41 -1.57 7.20
N LEU A 18 18.38 -0.67 7.30
CA LEU A 18 19.03 -0.07 6.13
C LEU A 18 19.80 -1.12 5.32
N ILE A 19 20.53 -2.01 5.99
CA ILE A 19 21.24 -3.14 5.36
C ILE A 19 20.25 -4.06 4.65
N TYR A 20 19.17 -4.48 5.32
CA TYR A 20 18.14 -5.33 4.72
C TYR A 20 17.55 -4.67 3.46
N LEU A 21 17.23 -3.39 3.57
CA LEU A 21 16.56 -2.65 2.54
C LEU A 21 17.46 -2.32 1.33
N ALA A 22 18.76 -2.16 1.55
CA ALA A 22 19.75 -2.08 0.48
C ALA A 22 20.09 -3.45 -0.10
N ALA A 23 20.08 -4.51 0.72
CA ALA A 23 20.43 -5.87 0.29
C ALA A 23 19.44 -6.39 -0.76
N ILE A 24 18.13 -6.15 -0.63
CA ILE A 24 17.14 -6.67 -1.58
C ILE A 24 17.39 -6.20 -3.03
N PRO A 25 17.50 -4.89 -3.33
CA PRO A 25 17.77 -4.44 -4.70
C PRO A 25 19.16 -4.87 -5.19
N LEU A 26 20.16 -4.94 -4.30
CA LEU A 26 21.49 -5.44 -4.65
C LEU A 26 21.46 -6.92 -5.03
N ILE A 27 20.84 -7.77 -4.21
CA ILE A 27 20.69 -9.21 -4.49
C ILE A 27 19.88 -9.41 -5.77
N SER A 28 18.80 -8.64 -5.96
CA SER A 28 18.01 -8.65 -7.19
C SER A 28 18.86 -8.34 -8.42
N LEU A 29 19.70 -7.31 -8.33
CA LEU A 29 20.64 -6.92 -9.38
C LEU A 29 21.65 -8.02 -9.67
N PHE A 30 22.38 -8.49 -8.66
CA PHE A 30 23.38 -9.55 -8.82
C PHE A 30 22.76 -10.82 -9.40
N TYR A 31 21.59 -11.22 -8.91
CA TYR A 31 20.90 -12.40 -9.41
C TYR A 31 20.43 -12.24 -10.86
N ASN A 32 20.05 -11.03 -11.27
CA ASN A 32 19.80 -10.71 -12.68
C ASN A 32 21.07 -10.84 -13.53
N LEU A 33 22.20 -10.30 -13.07
CA LEU A 33 23.45 -10.35 -13.84
C LEU A 33 23.94 -11.78 -14.08
N LEU A 34 23.74 -12.67 -13.11
CA LEU A 34 24.18 -14.07 -13.18
C LEU A 34 23.27 -14.95 -14.06
N ASN A 35 21.98 -14.64 -14.14
CA ASN A 35 21.00 -15.50 -14.79
C ASN A 35 20.49 -14.90 -16.10
N LYS A 36 20.55 -15.68 -17.19
CA LYS A 36 19.97 -15.28 -18.48
C LYS A 36 18.44 -15.15 -18.39
N PRO A 37 17.81 -14.20 -19.09
CA PRO A 37 16.35 -13.95 -19.00
C PRO A 37 15.51 -15.22 -19.24
N VAL A 38 15.93 -16.09 -20.15
CA VAL A 38 15.25 -17.38 -20.45
C VAL A 38 15.24 -18.35 -19.25
N GLN A 39 16.27 -18.32 -18.40
CA GLN A 39 16.39 -19.20 -17.23
C GLN A 39 15.59 -18.67 -16.03
N ARG A 40 15.36 -17.35 -15.94
CA ARG A 40 14.67 -16.70 -14.82
C ARG A 40 13.22 -17.16 -14.63
N ILE A 41 12.55 -17.53 -15.72
CA ILE A 41 11.14 -17.99 -15.72
C ILE A 41 11.04 -19.48 -15.36
N LYS A 42 12.14 -20.23 -15.47
CA LYS A 42 12.18 -21.67 -15.16
C LYS A 42 12.42 -21.90 -13.67
N ALA A 43 11.99 -23.06 -13.19
CA ALA A 43 12.39 -23.51 -11.86
C ALA A 43 13.91 -23.83 -11.87
N PRO A 44 14.64 -23.53 -10.78
CA PRO A 44 14.16 -22.99 -9.49
C PRO A 44 14.08 -21.44 -9.45
N HIS A 45 14.66 -20.74 -10.42
CA HIS A 45 14.87 -19.29 -10.38
C HIS A 45 13.59 -18.47 -10.16
N LYS A 46 12.46 -18.90 -10.73
CA LYS A 46 11.16 -18.21 -10.55
C LYS A 46 10.74 -18.08 -9.07
N TYR A 47 11.12 -19.03 -8.21
CA TYR A 47 10.80 -18.99 -6.78
C TYR A 47 11.72 -18.04 -6.01
N VAL A 48 12.98 -17.93 -6.42
CA VAL A 48 13.93 -16.96 -5.85
C VAL A 48 13.45 -15.53 -6.15
N TYR A 49 13.02 -15.27 -7.39
CA TYR A 49 12.42 -13.97 -7.72
C TYR A 49 11.13 -13.70 -6.96
N SER A 50 10.27 -14.72 -6.77
CA SER A 50 9.08 -14.57 -5.93
C SER A 50 9.45 -14.15 -4.51
N LEU A 51 10.42 -14.83 -3.89
CA LEU A 51 10.93 -14.49 -2.55
C LEU A 51 11.42 -13.03 -2.47
N LEU A 52 12.27 -12.61 -3.42
CA LEU A 52 12.80 -11.24 -3.46
C LEU A 52 11.69 -10.20 -3.61
N ILE A 53 10.70 -10.47 -4.47
CA ILE A 53 9.56 -9.59 -4.66
C ILE A 53 8.76 -9.48 -3.36
N TYR A 54 8.44 -10.59 -2.69
CA TYR A 54 7.71 -10.56 -1.42
C TYR A 54 8.50 -9.84 -0.32
N ALA A 55 9.82 -10.08 -0.24
CA ALA A 55 10.71 -9.44 0.73
C ALA A 55 10.77 -7.91 0.56
N ALA A 56 10.68 -7.40 -0.68
CA ALA A 56 10.62 -5.96 -0.95
C ALA A 56 9.20 -5.39 -0.79
N ALA A 57 8.19 -6.12 -1.25
CA ALA A 57 6.81 -5.67 -1.35
C ALA A 57 6.15 -5.49 0.02
N ILE A 58 6.39 -6.39 0.99
CA ILE A 58 5.75 -6.32 2.30
C ILE A 58 6.21 -5.06 3.09
N PRO A 59 7.51 -4.79 3.25
CA PRO A 59 7.98 -3.55 3.88
C PRO A 59 7.56 -2.30 3.10
N GLY A 60 7.61 -2.35 1.76
CA GLY A 60 7.18 -1.23 0.92
C GLY A 60 5.69 -0.90 1.07
N ALA A 61 4.83 -1.91 1.20
CA ALA A 61 3.40 -1.73 1.47
C ALA A 61 3.16 -1.06 2.83
N ILE A 62 3.90 -1.48 3.86
CA ILE A 62 3.84 -0.88 5.20
C ILE A 62 4.29 0.58 5.15
N GLY A 63 5.42 0.88 4.50
CA GLY A 63 5.90 2.25 4.32
C GLY A 63 4.89 3.14 3.57
N PHE A 64 4.23 2.59 2.56
CA PHE A 64 3.17 3.28 1.83
C PHE A 64 1.96 3.62 2.72
N VAL A 65 1.46 2.66 3.51
CA VAL A 65 0.36 2.90 4.45
C VAL A 65 0.75 3.95 5.48
N LEU A 66 1.93 3.83 6.08
CA LEU A 66 2.42 4.78 7.08
C LEU A 66 2.48 6.18 6.52
N THR A 67 3.07 6.34 5.34
CA THR A 67 3.19 7.63 4.65
C THR A 67 1.83 8.24 4.36
N ALA A 68 0.92 7.48 3.75
CA ALA A 68 -0.44 7.93 3.46
C ALA A 68 -1.19 8.31 4.75
N TYR A 69 -1.09 7.49 5.80
CA TYR A 69 -1.73 7.76 7.08
C TYR A 69 -1.24 9.07 7.71
N THR A 70 0.07 9.27 7.85
CA THR A 70 0.60 10.52 8.41
C THR A 70 0.27 11.75 7.58
N LEU A 71 0.35 11.64 6.24
CA LEU A 71 0.13 12.77 5.35
C LEU A 71 -1.32 13.25 5.41
N PHE A 72 -2.27 12.32 5.38
CA PHE A 72 -3.67 12.66 5.23
C PHE A 72 -4.44 12.73 6.54
N PHE A 73 -4.21 11.79 7.47
CA PHE A 73 -4.95 11.70 8.74
C PHE A 73 -4.31 12.53 9.83
N THR A 74 -3.02 12.30 10.11
CA THR A 74 -2.32 12.99 11.20
C THR A 74 -1.93 14.42 10.79
N ARG A 75 -1.77 14.68 9.49
CA ARG A 75 -1.28 15.95 8.90
C ARG A 75 0.00 16.46 9.56
N THR A 76 0.82 15.54 10.06
CA THR A 76 2.12 15.87 10.63
C THR A 76 3.10 16.18 9.53
N SER A 77 4.02 17.10 9.79
CA SER A 77 5.12 17.37 8.85
C SER A 77 5.89 16.09 8.57
N LEU A 78 5.95 15.69 7.29
CA LEU A 78 6.76 14.56 6.83
C LEU A 78 8.26 14.82 7.00
N LEU A 79 8.66 16.03 7.40
CA LEU A 79 10.06 16.35 7.69
C LEU A 79 10.53 15.82 9.05
N ASN A 80 9.59 15.55 9.97
CA ASN A 80 9.88 15.09 11.33
C ASN A 80 9.69 13.58 11.51
N VAL A 81 9.38 12.85 10.44
CA VAL A 81 9.25 11.38 10.50
C VAL A 81 10.55 10.71 10.07
N ASN A 82 10.77 9.49 10.53
CA ASN A 82 11.94 8.73 10.16
C ASN A 82 11.90 8.35 8.66
N TYR A 83 12.65 9.09 7.83
CA TYR A 83 12.65 8.93 6.37
C TYR A 83 12.93 7.49 5.90
N THR A 84 13.69 6.71 6.67
CA THR A 84 14.04 5.33 6.35
C THR A 84 12.81 4.43 6.29
N PHE A 85 11.95 4.46 7.32
CA PHE A 85 10.79 3.59 7.36
C PHE A 85 9.67 4.01 6.41
N TYR A 86 9.60 5.30 6.10
CA TYR A 86 8.54 5.88 5.27
C TYR A 86 8.90 5.82 3.78
N PHE A 87 9.94 6.55 3.38
CA PHE A 87 10.28 6.73 1.97
C PHE A 87 11.21 5.66 1.45
N LEU A 88 12.26 5.32 2.23
CA LEU A 88 13.29 4.41 1.74
C LEU A 88 12.69 3.03 1.47
N THR A 89 11.77 2.54 2.31
CA THR A 89 11.08 1.26 2.14
C THR A 89 10.33 1.17 0.82
N ILE A 90 9.63 2.25 0.45
CA ILE A 90 8.91 2.37 -0.83
C ILE A 90 9.90 2.42 -2.00
N ILE A 91 10.96 3.22 -1.88
CA ILE A 91 11.98 3.37 -2.92
C ILE A 91 12.66 2.01 -3.20
N SER A 92 13.07 1.30 -2.15
CA SER A 92 13.73 -0.01 -2.29
C SER A 92 12.81 -1.04 -2.95
N MET A 93 11.53 -1.04 -2.60
CA MET A 93 10.53 -1.88 -3.27
C MET A 93 10.45 -1.55 -4.77
N ILE A 94 10.29 -0.27 -5.13
CA ILE A 94 10.18 0.16 -6.53
C ILE A 94 11.44 -0.22 -7.31
N VAL A 95 12.62 0.08 -6.78
CA VAL A 95 13.91 -0.23 -7.41
C VAL A 95 14.06 -1.75 -7.61
N SER A 96 13.75 -2.55 -6.58
CA SER A 96 13.84 -4.01 -6.65
C SER A 96 12.90 -4.57 -7.72
N LEU A 97 11.66 -4.08 -7.77
CA LEU A 97 10.68 -4.49 -8.79
C LEU A 97 11.12 -4.09 -10.20
N LEU A 98 11.62 -2.86 -10.39
CA LEU A 98 12.10 -2.37 -11.69
C LEU A 98 13.27 -3.20 -12.22
N ILE A 99 14.21 -3.57 -11.34
CA ILE A 99 15.33 -4.44 -11.71
C ILE A 99 14.81 -5.80 -12.20
N ILE A 100 13.88 -6.41 -11.47
CA ILE A 100 13.34 -7.74 -11.82
C ILE A 100 12.49 -7.67 -13.10
N SER A 101 11.70 -6.61 -13.24
CA SER A 101 10.76 -6.43 -14.37
C SER A 101 11.45 -6.14 -15.68
N LYS A 102 12.70 -5.63 -15.67
CA LYS A 102 13.40 -5.18 -16.87
C LYS A 102 13.50 -6.27 -17.95
N ASP A 103 13.84 -7.50 -17.57
CA ASP A 103 13.99 -8.60 -18.53
C ASP A 103 13.13 -9.84 -18.19
N THR A 104 12.23 -9.73 -17.21
CA THR A 104 11.35 -10.83 -16.80
C THR A 104 9.90 -10.37 -16.78
N ASN A 105 9.03 -11.06 -17.50
CA ASN A 105 7.60 -10.83 -17.38
C ASN A 105 7.11 -11.35 -16.02
N LEU A 106 6.80 -10.42 -15.12
CA LEU A 106 6.39 -10.68 -13.74
C LEU A 106 5.13 -11.54 -13.64
N ARG A 107 4.33 -11.63 -14.71
CA ARG A 107 3.11 -12.47 -14.76
C ARG A 107 3.42 -13.96 -14.62
N TYR A 108 4.63 -14.41 -14.99
CA TYR A 108 5.05 -15.80 -14.82
C TYR A 108 5.62 -16.10 -13.42
N ILE A 109 5.79 -15.07 -12.58
CA ILE A 109 6.30 -15.26 -11.22
C ILE A 109 5.14 -15.64 -10.30
N PRO A 110 5.26 -16.76 -9.55
CA PRO A 110 4.20 -17.18 -8.65
C PRO A 110 3.96 -16.11 -7.59
N GLY A 111 2.68 -15.79 -7.34
CA GLY A 111 2.26 -14.84 -6.31
C GLY A 111 2.29 -13.36 -6.70
N PHE A 112 2.90 -12.98 -7.83
CA PHE A 112 2.94 -11.58 -8.27
C PHE A 112 1.53 -10.96 -8.43
N GLY A 113 0.60 -11.72 -9.01
CA GLY A 113 -0.81 -11.32 -9.12
C GLY A 113 -1.50 -11.08 -7.77
N ARG A 114 -1.08 -11.78 -6.70
CA ARG A 114 -1.60 -11.53 -5.35
C ARG A 114 -1.05 -10.22 -4.80
N ILE A 115 0.23 -9.95 -4.99
CA ILE A 115 0.88 -8.71 -4.51
C ILE A 115 0.25 -7.49 -5.16
N ILE A 116 0.10 -7.48 -6.50
CA ILE A 116 -0.53 -6.36 -7.18
C ILE A 116 -1.98 -6.18 -6.73
N GLY A 117 -2.72 -7.28 -6.51
CA GLY A 117 -4.07 -7.25 -5.95
C GLY A 117 -4.11 -6.65 -4.55
N LEU A 118 -3.18 -7.04 -3.67
CA LEU A 118 -3.05 -6.47 -2.32
C LEU A 118 -2.75 -4.98 -2.37
N PHE A 119 -1.79 -4.54 -3.20
CA PHE A 119 -1.49 -3.12 -3.36
C PHE A 119 -2.69 -2.32 -3.89
N LEU A 120 -3.44 -2.89 -4.83
CA LEU A 120 -4.60 -2.24 -5.41
C LEU A 120 -5.74 -2.14 -4.41
N MET A 121 -6.00 -3.20 -3.63
CA MET A 121 -6.94 -3.16 -2.50
C MET A 121 -6.53 -2.13 -1.45
N LEU A 122 -5.23 -2.09 -1.12
CA LEU A 122 -4.69 -1.16 -0.15
C LEU A 122 -4.81 0.30 -0.63
N ALA A 123 -4.41 0.58 -1.87
CA ALA A 123 -4.57 1.89 -2.49
C ALA A 123 -6.04 2.33 -2.57
N LEU A 124 -6.94 1.41 -2.94
CA LEU A 124 -8.37 1.68 -2.99
C LEU A 124 -8.95 1.95 -1.59
N SER A 125 -8.56 1.16 -0.59
CA SER A 125 -8.99 1.36 0.80
C SER A 125 -8.54 2.72 1.35
N MET A 126 -7.28 3.09 1.09
CA MET A 126 -6.75 4.40 1.42
C MET A 126 -7.53 5.49 0.66
N PHE A 127 -7.70 5.37 -0.65
CA PHE A 127 -8.46 6.33 -1.45
C PHE A 127 -9.89 6.54 -0.92
N CYS A 128 -10.61 5.46 -0.59
CA CYS A 128 -11.93 5.54 0.04
C CYS A 128 -11.87 6.25 1.39
N ALA A 129 -10.90 5.92 2.24
CA ALA A 129 -10.74 6.55 3.55
C ALA A 129 -10.41 8.05 3.42
N LEU A 130 -9.62 8.43 2.41
CA LEU A 130 -9.32 9.82 2.06
C LEU A 130 -10.53 10.56 1.54
N MET A 131 -11.33 9.93 0.69
CA MET A 131 -12.60 10.49 0.23
C MET A 131 -13.53 10.73 1.42
N LEU A 132 -13.70 9.75 2.31
CA LEU A 132 -14.52 9.93 3.53
C LEU A 132 -14.04 11.11 4.38
N MET A 133 -12.73 11.21 4.60
CA MET A 133 -12.13 12.30 5.37
C MET A 133 -12.26 13.66 4.68
N LYS A 134 -12.03 13.75 3.37
CA LYS A 134 -12.05 15.01 2.60
C LYS A 134 -13.45 15.47 2.23
N VAL A 135 -14.37 14.54 2.00
CA VAL A 135 -15.81 14.82 1.88
C VAL A 135 -16.34 15.44 3.17
N ASN A 136 -15.56 15.37 4.26
CA ASN A 136 -15.82 16.04 5.52
C ASN A 136 -17.28 15.84 5.85
N LEU A 137 -17.72 14.56 5.76
CA LEU A 137 -19.11 14.16 5.69
C LEU A 137 -19.80 14.96 6.78
N PHE A 138 -20.53 16.00 6.35
CA PHE A 138 -20.90 17.14 7.18
C PHE A 138 -22.07 16.75 8.09
N VAL A 139 -22.07 15.50 8.55
CA VAL A 139 -22.56 15.11 9.85
C VAL A 139 -21.38 15.38 10.77
N GLY A 140 -21.26 16.65 11.19
CA GLY A 140 -20.29 17.02 12.20
C GLY A 140 -20.35 16.02 13.35
N PHE A 141 -19.21 15.73 13.96
CA PHE A 141 -19.12 14.90 15.17
C PHE A 141 -19.91 15.47 16.39
N MET A 142 -20.69 16.54 16.19
CA MET A 142 -21.72 17.08 17.09
C MET A 142 -23.17 16.70 16.71
N ALA A 143 -23.35 15.88 15.69
CA ALA A 143 -24.63 15.33 15.31
C ALA A 143 -24.65 13.88 15.79
N SER A 144 -25.37 13.62 16.88
CA SER A 144 -25.67 12.31 17.43
C SER A 144 -25.91 11.25 16.34
N PHE A 145 -25.60 9.99 16.63
CA PHE A 145 -25.80 8.81 15.76
C PHE A 145 -27.14 8.82 14.98
N GLU A 146 -28.17 9.45 15.55
CA GLU A 146 -29.47 9.76 14.93
C GLU A 146 -29.38 10.43 13.54
N TYR A 147 -28.48 11.39 13.32
CA TYR A 147 -28.41 12.12 12.05
C TYR A 147 -27.86 11.25 10.90
N VAL A 148 -26.97 10.31 11.22
CA VAL A 148 -26.48 9.32 10.24
C VAL A 148 -27.64 8.40 9.81
N VAL A 149 -28.45 7.96 10.76
CA VAL A 149 -29.64 7.13 10.48
C VAL A 149 -30.66 7.90 9.64
N VAL A 150 -30.91 9.18 9.95
CA VAL A 150 -31.81 10.04 9.16
C VAL A 150 -31.29 10.26 7.74
N ALA A 151 -29.98 10.46 7.56
CA ALA A 151 -29.38 10.62 6.22
C ALA A 151 -29.52 9.35 5.37
N ILE A 152 -29.31 8.18 5.97
CA ILE A 152 -29.51 6.87 5.30
C ILE A 152 -30.97 6.73 4.87
N ILE A 153 -31.92 7.05 5.75
CA ILE A 153 -33.36 6.98 5.44
C ILE A 153 -33.72 7.98 4.33
N ALA A 154 -33.22 9.21 4.38
CA ALA A 154 -33.49 10.24 3.37
C ALA A 154 -32.98 9.83 1.97
N ILE A 155 -31.76 9.30 1.90
CA ILE A 155 -31.18 8.77 0.65
C ILE A 155 -32.02 7.59 0.13
N PHE A 156 -32.43 6.67 1.02
CA PHE A 156 -33.26 5.53 0.64
C PHE A 156 -34.62 5.97 0.07
N ILE A 157 -35.24 7.01 0.65
CA ILE A 157 -36.48 7.61 0.16
C ILE A 157 -36.26 8.26 -1.21
N LEU A 158 -35.19 9.06 -1.38
CA LEU A 158 -34.89 9.71 -2.67
C LEU A 158 -34.65 8.69 -3.78
N ILE A 159 -33.93 7.60 -3.50
CA ILE A 159 -33.73 6.51 -4.45
C ILE A 159 -35.07 5.85 -4.80
N LYS A 160 -35.89 5.54 -3.79
CA LYS A 160 -37.22 4.96 -4.01
C LYS A 160 -38.11 5.87 -4.86
N LEU A 161 -38.09 7.18 -4.61
CA LEU A 161 -38.87 8.16 -5.38
C LEU A 161 -38.35 8.29 -6.81
N SER A 162 -37.04 8.33 -7.02
CA SER A 162 -36.44 8.34 -8.36
C SER A 162 -36.77 7.08 -9.15
N ILE A 163 -36.67 5.90 -8.54
CA ILE A 163 -37.05 4.63 -9.18
C ILE A 163 -38.53 4.66 -9.56
N ARG A 164 -39.40 5.13 -8.66
CA ARG A 164 -40.84 5.23 -8.93
C ARG A 164 -41.15 6.18 -10.10
N LYS A 165 -40.42 7.29 -10.19
CA LYS A 165 -40.54 8.28 -11.28
C LYS A 165 -40.02 7.75 -12.62
N ILE A 166 -39.00 6.87 -12.61
CA ILE A 166 -38.43 6.24 -13.81
C ILE A 166 -39.25 5.03 -14.26
N THR A 167 -39.83 4.25 -13.33
CA THR A 167 -40.63 3.05 -13.63
C THR A 167 -42.10 3.37 -13.97
N GLY A 168 -42.51 4.65 -13.96
CA GLY A 168 -43.79 5.07 -14.54
C GLY A 168 -45.04 4.46 -13.87
N LYS A 169 -45.01 4.21 -12.56
CA LYS A 169 -46.19 3.87 -11.74
C LYS A 169 -46.38 4.86 -10.59
#